data_AF-A0A957R7I1-F1
#
_entry.id   AF-A0A957R7I1-F1
#
_cell.length_a   1.000
_cell.length_b   1.000
_cell.length_c   1.000
_cell.angle_alpha   90.00
_cell.angle_beta   90.00
_cell.angle_gamma   90.00
#
_symmetry.space_group_name_H-M   'P 1'
#
loop_
_entity.id
_entity.type
_entity.pdbx_description
1 polymer ?
#
loop_
_entity_poly.entity_id
_entity_poly.type
_entity_poly.pdbx_seq_one_letter_code
_entity_poly.pdbx_strand_id
1 'polypeptide(L)'
;EVEEHLFRIVQQALENAVKHASAKNITLAGQITPARATLMIGDDGQGFAVTQPLTLSGFLSKKRFGLAGMYERCALIEGDLHINSSPELGTQVRVEWRMPENDHYK
;
A
#
# COMPACT_ATOMS: atom_id res chain seq x y z
N GLU A 1 16.99 2.80 1.94
CA GLU A 1 16.03 3.17 0.85
C GLU A 1 14.72 2.39 0.94
N VAL A 2 14.75 1.06 1.08
CA VAL A 2 13.54 0.23 1.20
C VAL A 2 12.61 0.69 2.34
N GLU A 3 13.16 0.89 3.54
CA GLU A 3 12.39 1.35 4.71
C GLU A 3 11.67 2.68 4.46
N GLU A 4 12.33 3.61 3.75
CA GLU A 4 11.74 4.90 3.41
C GLU A 4 10.57 4.73 2.43
N HIS A 5 10.72 3.91 1.39
CA HIS A 5 9.65 3.63 0.44
C HIS A 5 8.45 2.95 1.12
N LEU A 6 8.69 1.96 1.99
CA LEU A 6 7.66 1.31 2.80
C LEU A 6 6.96 2.32 3.71
N PHE A 7 7.72 3.17 4.41
CA PHE A 7 7.16 4.22 5.26
C PHE A 7 6.26 5.18 4.49
N ARG A 8 6.68 5.62 3.30
CA ARG A 8 5.88 6.51 2.44
C ARG A 8 4.61 5.83 1.92
N ILE A 9 4.64 4.52 1.65
CA ILE A 9 3.45 3.75 1.29
C ILE A 9 2.47 3.72 2.46
N VAL A 10 2.94 3.38 3.67
CA VAL A 10 2.11 3.39 4.89
C VAL A 10 1.52 4.78 5.13
N GLN A 11 2.35 5.82 5.06
CA GLN A 11 1.93 7.21 5.25
C GLN A 11 0.80 7.58 4.27
N GLN A 12 0.98 7.31 2.98
CA GLN A 12 -0.03 7.62 1.98
C GLN A 12 -1.32 6.82 2.18
N ALA A 13 -1.23 5.54 2.58
CA ALA A 13 -2.41 4.72 2.87
C ALA A 13 -3.20 5.27 4.07
N LEU A 14 -2.52 5.67 5.16
CA LEU A 14 -3.13 6.30 6.32
C LEU A 14 -3.76 7.65 5.96
N GLU A 15 -3.07 8.47 5.18
CA GLU A 15 -3.63 9.75 4.70
C GLU A 15 -4.86 9.56 3.84
N ASN A 16 -4.88 8.55 2.97
CA ASN A 16 -6.06 8.23 2.16
C ASN A 16 -7.24 7.84 3.05
N ALA A 17 -7.02 7.00 4.07
CA ALA A 17 -8.06 6.61 5.02
C ALA A 17 -8.62 7.84 5.76
N VAL A 18 -7.75 8.70 6.30
CA VAL A 18 -8.15 9.90 7.06
C VAL A 18 -8.87 10.92 6.17
N LYS A 19 -8.40 11.15 4.94
CA LYS A 19 -8.93 12.22 4.07
C LYS A 19 -10.13 11.78 3.24
N HIS A 20 -10.28 10.49 2.94
CA HIS A 20 -11.23 10.02 1.93
C HIS A 20 -12.16 8.91 2.40
N ALA A 21 -11.82 8.14 3.43
CA ALA A 21 -12.59 6.96 3.76
C ALA A 21 -13.81 7.24 4.64
N SER A 22 -13.85 8.35 5.38
CA SER A 22 -14.84 8.55 6.46
C SER A 22 -14.89 7.35 7.43
N ALA A 23 -13.75 6.68 7.59
CA ALA A 23 -13.61 5.47 8.39
C ALA A 23 -13.72 5.77 9.89
N LYS A 24 -14.25 4.81 10.65
CA LYS A 24 -14.26 4.86 12.11
C LYS A 24 -13.00 4.24 12.67
N ASN A 25 -12.49 3.20 12.00
CA ASN A 25 -11.34 2.44 12.43
C ASN A 25 -10.32 2.36 11.29
N ILE A 26 -9.06 2.55 11.65
CA ILE A 26 -7.91 2.30 10.79
C ILE A 26 -7.04 1.27 11.49
N THR A 27 -6.67 0.22 10.79
CA THR A 27 -5.80 -0.86 11.27
C THR A 27 -4.48 -0.80 10.54
N LEU A 28 -3.38 -0.82 11.29
CA LEU A 28 -2.03 -1.02 10.76
C LEU A 28 -1.46 -2.28 11.41
N ALA A 29 -1.04 -3.23 10.58
CA ALA A 29 -0.38 -4.45 11.00
C ALA A 29 0.87 -4.68 10.16
N GLY A 30 1.90 -5.27 10.78
CA GLY A 30 3.15 -5.56 10.10
C GLY A 30 3.76 -6.86 10.60
N GLN A 31 4.43 -7.58 9.70
CA GLN A 31 5.24 -8.73 10.03
C GLN A 31 6.57 -8.61 9.29
N ILE A 32 7.66 -8.70 10.04
CA ILE A 32 9.01 -8.76 9.50
C ILE A 32 9.59 -10.12 9.86
N THR A 33 10.12 -10.80 8.86
CA THR A 33 10.90 -12.03 9.00
C THR A 33 12.24 -11.84 8.31
N PRO A 34 13.21 -12.73 8.51
CA PRO A 34 14.48 -12.68 7.78
C PRO A 34 14.34 -12.74 6.26
N ALA A 35 13.20 -13.22 5.74
CA ALA A 35 12.96 -13.38 4.31
C ALA A 35 12.05 -12.29 3.70
N ARG A 36 11.27 -11.57 4.51
CA ARG A 36 10.28 -10.61 4.00
C ARG A 36 9.81 -9.60 5.03
N ALA A 37 9.41 -8.43 4.54
CA ALA A 37 8.58 -7.48 5.25
C ALA A 37 7.18 -7.44 4.61
N THR A 38 6.14 -7.56 5.42
CA THR A 38 4.73 -7.43 4.99
C THR A 38 4.07 -6.37 5.86
N LEU A 39 3.51 -5.34 5.23
CA LEU A 39 2.74 -4.30 5.91
C LEU A 39 1.31 -4.28 5.36
N MET A 40 0.34 -4.14 6.24
CA MET A 40 -1.07 -4.10 5.91
C MET A 40 -1.74 -2.90 6.59
N ILE A 41 -2.42 -2.09 5.78
CA ILE A 41 -3.17 -0.92 6.21
C ILE A 41 -4.61 -1.15 5.77
N GLY A 42 -5.54 -1.12 6.71
CA GLY A 42 -6.96 -1.30 6.46
C GLY A 42 -7.78 -0.18 7.06
N ASP A 43 -8.88 0.20 6.41
CA ASP A 43 -9.90 1.07 6.96
C ASP A 43 -11.30 0.47 6.72
N ASP A 44 -12.25 0.81 7.58
CA ASP A 44 -13.66 0.39 7.50
C ASP A 44 -14.57 1.46 6.85
N GLY A 45 -14.00 2.31 6.00
CA GLY A 45 -14.71 3.43 5.42
C GLY A 45 -15.48 3.12 4.14
N GLN A 46 -15.77 4.17 3.36
CA GLN A 46 -16.60 4.10 2.15
C GLN A 46 -15.97 3.31 0.99
N GLY A 47 -14.66 3.01 1.04
CA GLY A 47 -13.95 2.33 -0.04
C GLY A 47 -14.10 2.99 -1.42
N PHE A 48 -13.68 2.27 -2.47
CA PHE A 48 -13.80 2.70 -3.85
C PHE A 48 -13.64 1.54 -4.83
N ALA A 49 -14.16 1.69 -6.05
CA ALA A 49 -13.96 0.70 -7.10
C ALA A 49 -12.49 0.66 -7.57
N VAL A 50 -11.84 -0.49 -7.38
CA VAL A 50 -10.50 -0.80 -7.91
C VAL A 50 -10.65 -1.61 -9.19
N THR A 51 -9.86 -1.28 -10.22
CA THR A 51 -9.78 -2.08 -11.44
C THR A 51 -8.49 -2.87 -11.41
N GLN A 52 -8.58 -4.18 -11.64
CA GLN A 52 -7.44 -5.07 -11.75
C GLN A 52 -7.13 -5.37 -13.22
N PRO A 53 -5.85 -5.57 -13.59
CA PRO A 53 -4.66 -5.44 -12.74
C PRO A 53 -4.38 -3.97 -12.38
N LEU A 54 -3.71 -3.76 -11.25
CA LEU A 54 -3.22 -2.43 -10.88
C LEU A 54 -2.18 -1.96 -11.90
N THR A 55 -2.36 -0.76 -12.44
CA THR A 55 -1.42 -0.16 -13.39
C THR A 55 -1.24 1.32 -13.09
N LEU A 56 -0.02 1.82 -13.29
CA LEU A 56 0.29 3.24 -13.11
C LEU A 56 -0.62 4.13 -13.99
N SER A 57 -0.77 3.78 -15.28
CA SER A 57 -1.66 4.50 -16.22
C SER A 57 -3.13 4.46 -15.79
N GLY A 58 -3.60 3.34 -15.22
CA GLY A 58 -4.94 3.20 -14.66
C GLY A 58 -5.18 4.15 -13.47
N PHE A 59 -4.19 4.33 -12.60
CA PHE A 59 -4.30 5.28 -11.49
C PHE A 59 -4.26 6.74 -11.96
N LEU A 60 -3.35 7.07 -12.88
CA LEU A 60 -3.19 8.43 -13.40
C LEU A 60 -4.43 8.88 -14.18
N SER A 61 -5.01 8.02 -15.03
CA SER A 61 -6.24 8.34 -15.78
C SER A 61 -7.44 8.62 -14.87
N LYS A 62 -7.51 7.96 -13.71
CA LYS A 62 -8.53 8.20 -12.67
C LYS A 62 -8.13 9.29 -11.67
N LYS A 63 -7.03 10.00 -11.89
CA LYS A 63 -6.47 11.05 -11.01
C LYS A 63 -6.23 10.57 -9.57
N ARG A 64 -5.90 9.29 -9.38
CA ARG A 64 -5.61 8.66 -8.08
C ARG A 64 -4.12 8.76 -7.75
N PHE A 65 -3.61 9.97 -7.62
CA PHE A 65 -2.17 10.24 -7.49
C PHE A 65 -1.54 9.58 -6.25
N GLY A 66 -2.27 9.50 -5.13
CA GLY A 66 -1.80 8.77 -3.94
C GLY A 66 -1.56 7.29 -4.22
N LEU A 67 -2.46 6.62 -4.96
CA LEU A 67 -2.28 5.21 -5.33
C LEU A 67 -1.16 5.04 -6.37
N ALA A 68 -1.06 5.95 -7.32
CA ALA A 68 0.04 5.97 -8.30
C ALA A 68 1.40 6.06 -7.59
N GLY A 69 1.54 6.99 -6.64
CA GLY A 69 2.77 7.16 -5.88
C GLY A 69 3.11 5.97 -4.98
N MET A 70 2.11 5.24 -4.46
CA MET A 70 2.36 3.98 -3.75
C MET A 70 2.84 2.88 -4.70
N TYR A 71 2.21 2.77 -5.87
CA TYR A 71 2.57 1.80 -6.90
C TYR A 71 4.03 1.99 -7.37
N GLU A 72 4.41 3.23 -7.70
CA GLU A 72 5.77 3.56 -8.12
C GLU A 72 6.80 3.24 -7.04
N ARG A 73 6.54 3.63 -5.79
CA ARG A 73 7.46 3.34 -4.67
C ARG A 73 7.62 1.85 -4.43
N CYS A 74 6.54 1.09 -4.55
CA CYS A 74 6.61 -0.36 -4.42
C CYS A 74 7.43 -0.97 -5.55
N ALA A 75 7.24 -0.49 -6.79
CA ALA A 75 8.03 -0.93 -7.94
C ALA A 75 9.52 -0.59 -7.82
N LEU A 76 9.87 0.57 -7.24
CA LEU A 76 11.28 0.98 -7.01
C LEU A 76 12.04 0.05 -6.06
N ILE A 77 11.34 -0.60 -5.14
CA ILE A 77 11.93 -1.56 -4.21
C ILE A 77 11.72 -3.02 -4.66
N GLU A 78 11.22 -3.23 -5.88
CA GLU A 78 10.87 -4.56 -6.41
C GLU A 78 9.90 -5.32 -5.47
N GLY A 79 9.00 -4.59 -4.81
CA GLY A 79 7.97 -5.14 -3.93
C GLY A 79 6.65 -5.37 -4.65
N ASP A 80 5.77 -6.12 -3.99
CA ASP A 80 4.41 -6.40 -4.43
C ASP A 80 3.40 -5.52 -3.69
N LEU A 81 2.61 -4.75 -4.44
CA LEU A 81 1.52 -3.92 -3.91
C LEU A 81 0.17 -4.53 -4.25
N HIS A 82 -0.63 -4.79 -3.22
CA HIS A 82 -2.01 -5.21 -3.34
C HIS A 82 -2.93 -4.14 -2.76
N ILE A 83 -3.95 -3.77 -3.52
CA ILE A 83 -5.01 -2.87 -3.07
C ILE A 83 -6.33 -3.58 -3.30
N ASN A 84 -7.04 -3.84 -2.21
CA ASN A 84 -8.40 -4.34 -2.23
C ASN A 84 -9.31 -3.24 -1.68
N SER A 85 -10.31 -2.84 -2.45
CA SER A 85 -11.32 -1.90 -2.00
C SER A 85 -12.59 -2.12 -2.80
N SER A 86 -13.72 -1.86 -2.16
CA SER A 86 -15.04 -1.87 -2.79
C SER A 86 -15.91 -0.83 -2.09
N PRO A 87 -16.86 -0.20 -2.82
CA PRO A 87 -17.79 0.74 -2.21
C PRO A 87 -18.45 0.15 -0.96
N GLU A 88 -18.48 0.93 0.13
CA GLU A 88 -19.04 0.59 1.44
C GLU A 88 -18.37 -0.58 2.19
N LEU A 89 -17.23 -1.07 1.70
CA LEU A 89 -16.48 -2.19 2.33
C LEU A 89 -15.07 -1.79 2.79
N GLY A 90 -14.74 -0.50 2.76
CA GLY A 90 -13.43 0.01 3.15
C GLY A 90 -12.32 -0.23 2.13
N THR A 91 -11.09 -0.07 2.59
CA THR A 91 -9.88 -0.27 1.79
C THR A 91 -8.87 -1.08 2.58
N GLN A 92 -8.19 -2.00 1.90
CA GLN A 92 -6.99 -2.67 2.40
C GLN A 92 -5.86 -2.47 1.40
N VAL A 93 -4.75 -1.90 1.88
CA VAL A 93 -3.46 -1.82 1.19
C VAL A 93 -2.52 -2.82 1.85
N ARG A 94 -1.89 -3.67 1.05
CA ARG A 94 -0.82 -4.56 1.49
C ARG A 94 0.40 -4.33 0.62
N VAL A 95 1.55 -4.15 1.25
CA VAL A 95 2.85 -4.14 0.58
C VAL A 95 3.70 -5.28 1.12
N GLU A 96 4.33 -6.02 0.20
CA GLU A 96 5.25 -7.11 0.49
C GLU A 96 6.59 -6.82 -0.17
N TRP A 97 7.66 -6.94 0.60
CA TRP A 97 9.02 -6.82 0.09
C TRP A 97 9.83 -8.03 0.54
N ARG A 98 10.54 -8.66 -0.39
CA ARG A 98 11.39 -9.82 -0.10
C ARG A 98 12.79 -9.34 0.24
N MET A 99 13.33 -9.83 1.35
CA MET A 99 14.72 -9.59 1.72
C MET A 99 15.61 -10.32 0.70
N PRO A 100 16.59 -9.64 0.09
CA PRO A 100 17.57 -10.29 -0.77
C PRO A 100 18.33 -11.36 0.01
N GLU A 101 18.55 -12.54 -0.58
CA GLU A 101 19.25 -13.68 0.07
C GLU A 101 20.70 -13.35 0.50
N ASN A 102 21.25 -12.22 0.07
CA ASN A 102 22.63 -11.80 0.33
C ASN A 102 22.78 -10.54 1.19
N ASP A 103 21.71 -10.06 1.83
CA ASP A 103 21.84 -8.93 2.76
C ASP A 103 22.41 -9.42 4.10
N HIS A 104 23.73 -9.62 4.11
CA HIS A 104 24.55 -9.49 5.30
C HIS A 104 24.44 -8.05 5.80
N TYR A 105 23.33 -7.70 6.45
CA TYR A 105 23.24 -6.46 7.23
C TYR A 105 24.30 -6.54 8.34
N LYS A 106 25.40 -5.83 8.12
CA LYS A 106 26.27 -5.30 9.17
C LYS A 106 25.70 -3.98 9.66
#